data_AF-A0A212LD07-F1
#
_entry.id   AF-A0A212LD07-F1
#
_cell.length_a   1.000
_cell.length_b   1.000
_cell.length_c   1.000
_cell.angle_alpha   90.00
_cell.angle_beta   90.00
_cell.angle_gamma   90.00
#
_symmetry.space_group_name_H-M   'P 1'
#
loop_
_entity.id
_entity.type
_entity.pdbx_description
1 polymer ?
#
loop_
_entity_poly.entity_id
_entity_poly.type
_entity_poly.pdbx_seq_one_letter_code
_entity_poly.pdbx_strand_id
1 'polypeptide(L)' 'MRLRILITLLIYMIVQGVLFGIGMVVVLATPLKEQANVLVPWVVGITFIIAVPVALGVAPRMLAWREMRSRRPSEEPRL' A
#
# COMPACT_ATOMS: atom_id res chain seq x y z
N MET A 1 18.63 -2.81 4.92
CA MET A 1 17.96 -1.97 3.89
C MET A 1 17.11 -2.77 2.91
N ARG A 2 17.60 -3.89 2.35
CA ARG A 2 16.89 -4.70 1.34
C ARG A 2 15.48 -5.17 1.75
N LEU A 3 15.32 -5.64 2.99
CA LEU A 3 14.01 -6.10 3.50
C LEU A 3 12.99 -4.95 3.63
N ARG A 4 13.43 -3.74 4.00
CA ARG A 4 12.57 -2.57 4.09
C ARG A 4 12.05 -2.16 2.71
N ILE A 5 12.89 -2.24 1.68
CA ILE A 5 12.50 -1.99 0.29
C ILE A 5 11.49 -3.05 -0.18
N LEU A 6 11.76 -4.34 0.06
CA LEU A 6 10.83 -5.44 -0.26
C LEU A 6 9.46 -5.26 0.39
N ILE A 7 9.43 -4.94 1.69
CA ILE A 7 8.17 -4.68 2.42
C ILE A 7 7.46 -3.45 1.86
N THR A 8 8.18 -2.38 1.57
CA THR A 8 7.61 -1.16 0.98
C THR A 8 7.02 -1.44 -0.40
N LEU A 9 7.71 -2.23 -1.23
CA LEU A 9 7.25 -2.61 -2.56
C LEU A 9 6.00 -3.49 -2.49
N LEU A 10 5.96 -4.45 -1.55
CA LEU A 10 4.79 -5.30 -1.31
C LEU A 10 3.57 -4.46 -0.90
N ILE A 11 3.75 -3.56 0.07
CA ILE A 11 2.68 -2.64 0.52
C ILE A 11 2.24 -1.73 -0.63
N TYR A 12 3.19 -1.21 -1.40
CA TYR A 12 2.92 -0.38 -2.56
C TYR A 12 2.02 -1.10 -3.57
N MET A 13 2.30 -2.37 -3.90
CA MET A 13 1.45 -3.13 -4.82
C MET A 13 0.02 -3.31 -4.30
N ILE A 14 -0.15 -3.57 -2.99
CA ILE A 14 -1.48 -3.71 -2.37
C ILE A 14 -2.21 -2.37 -2.36
N VAL A 15 -1.57 -1.32 -1.87
CA VAL A 15 -2.14 0.04 -1.81
C VAL A 15 -2.53 0.50 -3.20
N GLN A 16 -1.67 0.28 -4.19
CA GLN A 16 -1.96 0.69 -5.55
C GLN A 16 -3.14 -0.09 -6.14
N GLY A 17 -3.22 -1.40 -5.90
CA GLY A 17 -4.39 -2.19 -6.31
C GLY A 17 -5.70 -1.68 -5.70
N VAL A 18 -5.70 -1.32 -4.41
CA VAL A 18 -6.88 -0.78 -3.71
C VAL A 18 -7.28 0.59 -4.27
N LEU A 19 -6.32 1.52 -4.43
CA LEU A 19 -6.59 2.85 -4.97
C LEU A 19 -7.10 2.78 -6.42
N PHE A 20 -6.50 1.91 -7.23
CA PHE A 20 -6.97 1.63 -8.58
C PHE A 20 -8.41 1.10 -8.58
N GLY A 21 -8.72 0.11 -7.72
CA GLY A 21 -10.07 -0.44 -7.60
C GLY A 21 -11.10 0.63 -7.22
N ILE A 22 -10.78 1.48 -6.25
CA ILE A 22 -11.64 2.62 -5.86
C ILE A 22 -11.84 3.57 -7.04
N GLY A 23 -10.77 3.96 -7.73
CA GLY A 23 -10.84 4.85 -8.88
C GLY A 23 -11.69 4.27 -10.02
N MET A 24 -11.56 2.96 -10.29
CA MET A 24 -12.37 2.27 -11.28
C MET A 24 -13.85 2.22 -10.88
N VAL A 25 -14.16 1.93 -9.61
CA VAL A 25 -15.55 1.98 -9.11
C VAL A 25 -16.11 3.38 -9.28
N VAL A 26 -15.36 4.42 -8.96
CA VAL A 26 -15.80 5.82 -9.16
C VAL A 26 -16.07 6.09 -10.65
N VAL A 27 -15.18 5.73 -11.57
CA VAL A 27 -15.39 5.98 -13.01
C VAL A 27 -16.56 5.18 -13.57
N LEU A 28 -16.70 3.91 -13.20
CA LEU A 28 -17.69 3.01 -13.80
C LEU A 28 -19.08 3.11 -13.15
N ALA A 29 -19.16 3.43 -11.86
CA ALA A 29 -20.44 3.59 -11.15
C ALA A 29 -21.07 4.98 -11.36
N THR A 30 -20.37 5.91 -12.01
CA THR A 30 -20.86 7.26 -12.31
C THR A 30 -21.09 7.43 -13.82
N PRO A 31 -21.76 8.51 -14.26
CA PRO A 31 -21.88 8.83 -15.69
C PRO A 31 -20.53 9.07 -16.40
N LEU A 32 -19.41 9.14 -15.66
CA LEU A 32 -18.06 9.23 -16.21
C LEU A 32 -17.65 8.01 -17.06
N LYS A 33 -18.41 6.91 -17.02
CA LYS A 33 -18.18 5.71 -17.84
C LYS A 33 -18.09 5.98 -19.35
N GLU A 34 -18.77 7.01 -19.85
CA GLU A 34 -18.73 7.39 -21.27
C GLU A 34 -17.34 7.88 -21.70
N GLN A 35 -16.58 8.41 -20.76
CA GLN A 35 -15.21 8.89 -20.96
C GLN A 35 -14.18 7.92 -20.38
N ALA A 36 -14.57 6.68 -20.06
CA ALA A 36 -13.69 5.70 -19.41
C ALA A 36 -12.38 5.48 -20.20
N ASN A 37 -12.41 5.46 -21.53
CA ASN A 37 -11.20 5.32 -22.36
C ASN A 37 -10.16 6.42 -22.10
N VAL A 38 -10.59 7.61 -21.71
CA VAL A 38 -9.72 8.75 -21.38
C VAL A 38 -9.41 8.77 -19.88
N LEU A 39 -10.40 8.51 -19.03
CA LEU A 39 -10.28 8.63 -17.58
C LEU A 39 -9.50 7.49 -16.93
N VAL A 40 -9.57 6.27 -17.47
CA VAL A 40 -8.87 5.11 -16.90
C VAL A 40 -7.35 5.31 -16.88
N PRO A 41 -6.68 5.75 -17.97
CA PRO A 41 -5.26 6.12 -17.93
C PRO A 41 -4.93 7.19 -16.87
N TRP A 42 -5.79 8.19 -16.72
CA TRP A 42 -5.64 9.23 -15.69
C TRP A 42 -5.77 8.67 -14.28
N VAL A 43 -6.76 7.82 -14.04
CA VAL A 43 -6.93 7.12 -12.74
C VAL A 43 -5.66 6.35 -12.41
N VAL A 44 -5.12 5.57 -13.36
CA VAL A 44 -3.88 4.82 -13.16
C VAL A 44 -2.72 5.76 -12.81
N GLY A 45 -2.54 6.86 -13.55
CA GLY A 45 -1.47 7.82 -13.29
C GLY A 45 -1.57 8.47 -11.91
N ILE A 46 -2.78 8.91 -11.53
CA ILE A 46 -3.03 9.57 -10.24
C ILE A 46 -2.83 8.59 -9.08
N THR A 47 -3.39 7.39 -9.17
CA THR A 47 -3.26 6.39 -8.10
C THR A 47 -1.82 5.90 -7.96
N PHE A 48 -1.07 5.77 -9.06
CA PHE A 48 0.34 5.41 -9.03
C PHE A 48 1.18 6.45 -8.27
N ILE A 49 0.92 7.74 -8.52
CA ILE A 49 1.61 8.83 -7.81
C ILE A 49 1.23 8.85 -6.33
N ILE A 50 -0.06 8.70 -6.00
CA ILE A 50 -0.55 8.71 -4.62
C ILE A 50 -0.11 7.48 -3.82
N ALA A 51 0.03 6.32 -4.47
CA ALA A 51 0.44 5.09 -3.81
C ALA A 51 1.86 5.17 -3.22
N VAL A 52 2.76 5.96 -3.82
CA VAL A 52 4.15 6.14 -3.34
C VAL A 52 4.22 6.77 -1.93
N PRO A 53 3.67 7.98 -1.67
CA PRO A 53 3.71 8.58 -0.33
C PRO A 53 2.92 7.75 0.70
N VAL A 54 1.84 7.09 0.29
CA VAL A 54 1.07 6.20 1.17
C VAL A 54 1.93 5.00 1.61
N ALA A 55 2.62 4.34 0.67
CA ALA A 55 3.50 3.21 0.99
C ALA A 55 4.68 3.63 1.89
N LEU A 56 5.26 4.81 1.64
CA LEU A 56 6.34 5.37 2.47
C LEU A 56 5.89 5.71 3.89
N GLY A 57 4.64 6.13 4.09
CA GLY A 57 4.06 6.37 5.42
C GLY A 57 3.74 5.09 6.21
N VAL A 58 3.41 4.00 5.52
CA VAL A 58 3.05 2.70 6.15
C VAL A 58 4.30 1.88 6.50
N ALA A 59 5.33 1.88 5.66
CA ALA A 59 6.59 1.15 5.88
C ALA A 59 7.28 1.39 7.25
N PRO A 60 7.40 2.61 7.79
CA PRO A 60 8.01 2.84 9.11
C PRO A 60 7.15 2.30 10.27
N ARG A 61 5.81 2.32 10.14
CA ARG A 61 4.91 1.78 11.17
C ARG A 61 5.05 0.27 11.34
N MET A 62 5.27 -0.47 10.24
CA MET A 62 5.50 -1.91 10.30
C MET A 62 6.85 -2.29 10.91
N LEU A 63 7.89 -1.47 10.69
CA LEU A 63 9.18 -1.63 11.36
C LEU A 63 9.07 -1.42 12.87
N ALA A 64 8.34 -0.38 13.30
CA ALA A 64 8.08 -0.13 14.71
C ALA A 64 7.33 -1.30 15.38
N TRP A 65 6.34 -1.88 14.71
CA TRP A 65 5.60 -3.05 15.21
C TRP A 65 6.46 -4.31 15.35
N ARG A 66 7.39 -4.54 14.41
CA ARG A 66 8.32 -5.67 14.48
C ARG A 66 9.30 -5.54 15.65
N GLU A 67 9.81 -4.34 15.89
CA GLU A 67 10.71 -4.05 17.01
C GLU A 67 10.03 -4.33 18.35
N MET A 68 8.77 -3.92 18.51
CA MET A 68 7.97 -4.18 19.70
C MET A 68 7.70 -5.68 19.93
N ARG A 69 7.52 -6.46 18.85
CA ARG A 69 7.23 -7.90 18.93
C ARG A 69 8.49 -8.76 19.16
N SER A 70 9.65 -8.30 18.70
CA SER A 70 10.95 -8.95 18.94
C SER A 70 11.46 -8.77 20.37
N ARG A 71 10.83 -7.89 21.16
CA ARG A 71 11.10 -7.72 22.60
C ARG A 71 10.31 -8.66 23.50
N ARG A 72 9.54 -9.63 22.97
CA ARG A 72 9.05 -10.72 23.82
C ARG A 72 10.26 -11.51 24.31
N PRO A 73 10.63 -11.41 25.59
CA PRO A 73 11.72 -12.20 26.12
C PRO A 73 11.29 -13.65 25.95
N SER A 74 12.13 -14.46 25.33
CA SER A 74 12.12 -15.89 25.59
C SER A 74 12.40 -16.04 27.09
N GLU A 75 11.33 -16.09 27.89
CA GLU A 75 11.37 -16.78 29.17
C GLU A 75 11.73 -18.23 28.85
N GLU A 76 13.03 -18.48 28.87
CA GLU A 76 13.62 -19.80 28.98
C GLU A 76 13.99 -19.93 30.46
N PRO A 77 13.16 -20.56 31.32
CA PRO A 77 13.63 -21.01 32.61
C PRO A 77 14.54 -22.21 32.31
N ARG A 78 15.84 -21.94 32.21
CA ARG A 78 16.86 -22.98 32.37
C ARG A 78 16.90 -23.35 33.85
N LEU A 79 16.16 -24.37 34.26
CA LEU A 79 16.46 -25.24 35.41
C LEU A 79 15.85 -26.63 35.16
#